data_AF-A0A2M9Y2V7-F1
#
_entry.id   AF-A0A2M9Y2V7-F1
#
_cell.length_a   1.000
_cell.length_b   1.000
_cell.length_c   1.000
_cell.angle_alpha   90.00
_cell.angle_beta   90.00
_cell.angle_gamma   90.00
#
_symmetry.space_group_name_H-M   'P 1'
#
loop_
_entity.id
_entity.type
_entity.pdbx_description
1 polymer ?
#
loop_
_entity_poly.entity_id
_entity_poly.type
_entity_poly.pdbx_seq_one_letter_code
_entity_poly.pdbx_strand_id
1 'polypeptide(L)'
;MTLRFFNYPIPVLLVTLGFFAVPFLNFFAIATLYDLDLEHFSMILSRIQPWQYVLSALSAIIAYGLIAKKKFGYYLFLIFSFLILTYNVWMVLSVTLGKKIFLAGIRIHTSDVIWNMVTTTLLLGIVFYFLRREIAAPYLSGKRRGWRTKYRETHPIPFHWTNADGEREGDGQTINISRNGILIPIPAHHFLKVGDPINLLLKLEKENREPVSISVQAKIVRIDEESDGSEIAGVQLFFPINQREEKQIYETFLARVFAPRYPVSNPVNFSGKNNQMNQGTLLNVSLEGLYIETSAVLEQDQICTVKIQTRSGEISVGGVVRWSNPQGKYGKPSGFGIQIDSIENKNLFRVWIWKQRFKLFHGR
;
A
#
# COMPACT_ATOMS: atom_id res chain seq x y z
N MET A 1 25.68 10.90 16.03
CA MET A 1 24.36 10.26 15.82
C MET A 1 23.35 11.36 15.50
N THR A 2 23.28 11.81 14.25
CA THR A 2 22.42 12.94 13.85
C THR A 2 20.97 12.47 13.70
N LEU A 3 20.07 12.93 14.57
CA LEU A 3 18.63 12.73 14.49
C LEU A 3 18.09 13.38 13.19
N ARG A 4 17.99 12.59 12.11
CA ARG A 4 17.36 13.03 10.85
C ARG A 4 15.83 13.01 11.00
N PHE A 5 15.27 14.01 11.69
CA PHE A 5 13.82 14.19 11.85
C PHE A 5 13.07 14.33 10.50
N PHE A 6 13.76 14.74 9.43
CA PHE A 6 13.15 15.03 8.11
C PHE A 6 12.74 13.82 7.26
N ASN A 7 12.98 12.58 7.70
CA ASN A 7 12.62 11.36 6.94
C ASN A 7 11.44 10.57 7.52
N TYR A 8 10.67 11.15 8.43
CA TYR A 8 9.49 10.50 9.01
C TYR A 8 8.21 10.93 8.30
N PRO A 9 7.24 10.02 8.08
CA PRO A 9 5.91 10.41 7.64
C PRO A 9 5.33 11.40 8.66
N ILE A 10 4.87 12.56 8.18
CA ILE A 10 4.27 13.62 9.02
C ILE A 10 3.21 13.05 9.99
N PRO A 11 2.31 12.12 9.58
CA PRO A 11 1.36 11.50 10.50
C PRO A 11 2.00 10.81 11.71
N VAL A 12 3.12 10.10 11.51
CA VAL A 12 3.81 9.38 12.59
C VAL A 12 4.40 10.40 13.56
N LEU A 13 5.02 11.46 13.04
CA LEU A 13 5.56 12.54 13.88
C LEU A 13 4.49 13.20 14.73
N LEU A 14 3.33 13.52 14.15
CA LEU A 14 2.21 14.13 14.89
C LEU A 14 1.69 13.22 16.00
N VAL A 15 1.54 11.93 15.72
CA VAL A 15 1.10 10.95 16.73
C VAL A 15 2.13 10.78 17.83
N THR A 16 3.41 10.66 17.47
CA THR A 16 4.51 10.58 18.43
C THR A 16 4.55 11.83 19.32
N LEU A 17 4.39 13.02 18.76
CA LEU A 17 4.31 14.27 19.52
C LEU A 17 3.12 14.28 20.47
N GLY A 18 1.95 13.82 20.03
CA GLY A 18 0.78 13.69 20.90
C GLY A 18 1.04 12.78 22.10
N PHE A 19 1.60 11.58 21.87
CA PHE A 19 1.96 10.66 22.95
C PHE A 19 3.07 11.20 23.86
N PHE A 20 4.03 11.94 23.32
CA PHE A 20 5.07 12.59 24.10
C PHE A 20 4.53 13.75 24.96
N ALA A 21 3.45 14.41 24.51
CA ALA A 21 2.81 15.51 25.23
C ALA A 21 1.96 15.05 26.42
N VAL A 22 1.49 13.78 26.46
CA VAL A 22 0.57 13.26 27.49
C VAL A 22 1.03 13.53 28.94
N PRO A 23 2.30 13.30 29.34
CA PRO A 23 2.73 13.59 30.70
C PRO A 23 2.60 15.08 31.08
N PHE A 24 2.89 15.97 30.13
CA PHE A 24 2.77 17.41 30.30
C PHE A 24 1.31 17.85 30.37
N LEU A 25 0.47 17.30 29.50
CA LEU A 25 -0.97 17.58 29.51
C LEU A 25 -1.61 17.14 30.83
N ASN A 26 -1.23 15.97 31.37
CA ASN A 26 -1.69 15.54 32.69
C ASN A 26 -1.24 16.49 33.80
N PHE A 27 0.02 16.94 33.77
CA PHE A 27 0.53 17.91 34.72
C PHE A 27 -0.26 19.22 34.68
N PHE A 28 -0.42 19.82 33.50
CA PHE A 28 -1.16 21.07 33.35
C PHE A 28 -2.65 20.92 33.68
N ALA A 29 -3.27 19.80 33.32
CA ALA A 29 -4.67 19.53 33.65
C ALA A 29 -4.91 19.48 35.17
N ILE A 30 -4.00 18.87 35.93
CA ILE A 30 -4.07 18.84 37.39
C ILE A 30 -3.80 20.21 37.98
N ALA A 31 -2.82 20.96 37.46
CA ALA A 31 -2.58 22.34 37.87
C ALA A 31 -3.84 23.21 37.71
N THR A 32 -4.51 23.12 36.55
CA THR A 32 -5.76 23.85 36.29
C THR A 32 -6.94 23.36 37.14
N LEU A 33 -7.04 22.05 37.40
CA LEU A 33 -8.15 21.48 38.16
C LEU A 33 -8.11 21.90 39.63
N TYR A 34 -6.91 22.12 40.17
CA TYR A 34 -6.69 22.52 41.56
C TYR A 34 -6.34 24.00 41.73
N ASP A 35 -6.38 24.78 40.66
CA ASP A 35 -6.02 26.20 40.65
C ASP A 35 -4.62 26.45 41.25
N LEU A 36 -3.65 25.63 40.84
CA LEU A 36 -2.27 25.68 41.31
C LEU A 36 -1.34 26.29 40.25
N ASP A 37 -0.55 27.28 40.66
CA ASP A 37 0.53 27.83 39.82
C ASP A 37 1.70 26.85 39.67
N LEU A 38 2.50 27.04 38.59
CA LEU A 38 3.65 26.21 38.25
C LEU A 38 4.75 26.19 39.33
N GLU A 39 4.76 27.16 40.22
CA GLU A 39 5.66 27.23 41.38
C GLU A 39 5.37 26.12 42.40
N HIS A 40 4.14 25.58 42.43
CA HIS A 40 3.72 24.51 43.34
C HIS A 40 3.95 23.11 42.73
N PHE A 41 5.07 22.92 42.03
CA PHE A 41 5.37 21.71 41.25
C PHE A 41 5.24 20.41 42.04
N SER A 42 5.79 20.36 43.27
CA SER A 42 5.73 19.16 44.13
C SER A 42 4.29 18.82 44.54
N MET A 43 3.48 19.84 44.80
CA MET A 43 2.08 19.68 45.15
C MET A 43 1.27 19.14 43.97
N ILE A 44 1.49 19.68 42.77
CA ILE A 44 0.84 19.20 41.54
C ILE A 44 1.15 17.71 41.33
N LEU A 45 2.41 17.30 41.43
CA LEU A 45 2.80 15.90 41.29
C LEU A 45 2.13 15.00 42.36
N SER A 46 2.07 15.44 43.61
CA SER A 46 1.40 14.66 44.67
C SER A 46 -0.10 14.41 44.43
N ARG A 47 -0.74 15.22 43.57
CA ARG A 47 -2.17 15.13 43.26
C ARG A 47 -2.47 14.26 42.03
N ILE A 48 -1.45 13.91 41.24
CA ILE A 48 -1.60 13.00 40.10
C ILE A 48 -1.88 11.58 40.63
N GLN A 49 -2.90 10.93 40.07
CA GLN A 49 -3.27 9.58 40.47
C GLN A 49 -2.21 8.55 40.02
N PRO A 50 -1.96 7.47 40.78
CA PRO A 50 -0.98 6.44 40.41
C PRO A 50 -1.17 5.89 38.99
N TRP A 51 -2.43 5.68 38.55
CA TRP A 51 -2.70 5.20 37.20
C TRP A 51 -2.37 6.21 36.10
N GLN A 52 -2.47 7.52 36.38
CA GLN A 52 -2.06 8.55 35.44
C GLN A 52 -0.55 8.56 35.23
N TYR A 53 0.25 8.22 36.26
CA TYR A 53 1.69 8.02 36.12
C TYR A 53 2.00 6.83 35.22
N VAL A 54 1.33 5.69 35.44
CA VAL A 54 1.50 4.49 34.60
C VAL A 54 1.16 4.78 33.15
N LEU A 55 0.03 5.45 32.89
CA LEU A 55 -0.39 5.83 31.53
C LEU A 55 0.57 6.84 30.90
N SER A 56 1.10 7.78 31.68
CA SER A 56 2.10 8.76 31.21
C SER A 56 3.42 8.07 30.83
N ALA A 57 3.91 7.14 31.65
CA ALA A 57 5.10 6.35 31.33
C ALA A 57 4.88 5.47 30.08
N LEU A 58 3.71 4.80 30.01
CA LEU A 58 3.35 3.99 28.85
C LEU A 58 3.25 4.83 27.57
N SER A 59 2.75 6.07 27.67
CA SER A 59 2.67 6.99 26.53
C SER A 59 4.06 7.37 25.99
N ALA A 60 5.03 7.61 26.87
CA ALA A 60 6.42 7.86 26.48
C ALA A 60 7.06 6.62 25.82
N ILE A 61 6.79 5.43 26.34
CA ILE A 61 7.25 4.16 25.73
C ILE A 61 6.65 3.96 24.34
N ILE A 62 5.37 4.30 24.15
CA ILE A 62 4.70 4.27 22.84
C ILE A 62 5.34 5.29 21.89
N ALA A 63 5.54 6.54 22.34
CA ALA A 63 6.19 7.58 21.54
C ALA A 63 7.60 7.14 21.08
N TYR A 64 8.40 6.58 21.99
CA TYR A 64 9.71 6.02 21.66
C TYR A 64 9.59 4.86 20.66
N GLY A 65 8.68 3.91 20.89
CA GLY A 65 8.48 2.78 19.98
C GLY A 65 8.07 3.23 18.56
N LEU A 66 7.23 4.26 18.46
CA LEU A 66 6.79 4.86 17.19
C LEU A 66 7.91 5.65 16.51
N ILE A 67 8.72 6.43 17.23
CA ILE A 67 9.85 7.15 16.59
C ILE A 67 10.99 6.20 16.22
N ALA A 68 11.25 5.18 17.04
CA ALA A 68 12.28 4.18 16.81
C ALA A 68 11.85 3.07 15.83
N LYS A 69 10.63 3.14 15.30
CA LYS A 69 10.10 2.20 14.29
C LYS A 69 10.07 0.75 14.78
N LYS A 70 9.78 0.54 16.07
CA LYS A 70 9.78 -0.78 16.71
C LYS A 70 8.39 -1.41 16.71
N LYS A 71 8.35 -2.74 16.58
CA LYS A 71 7.10 -3.52 16.56
C LYS A 71 6.26 -3.32 17.83
N PHE A 72 6.92 -3.29 18.99
CA PHE A 72 6.23 -3.13 20.26
C PHE A 72 5.50 -1.77 20.36
N GLY A 73 6.05 -0.69 19.81
CA GLY A 73 5.42 0.64 19.87
C GLY A 73 4.06 0.69 19.20
N TYR A 74 3.91 -0.04 18.10
CA TYR A 74 2.64 -0.17 17.38
C TYR A 74 1.60 -0.98 18.14
N TYR A 75 2.00 -2.16 18.63
CA TYR A 75 1.08 -3.00 19.39
C TYR A 75 0.63 -2.29 20.66
N LEU A 76 1.55 -1.63 21.36
CA LEU A 76 1.21 -0.82 22.53
C LEU A 76 0.30 0.36 22.15
N PHE A 77 0.53 1.05 21.04
CA PHE A 77 -0.38 2.10 20.55
C PHE A 77 -1.80 1.57 20.31
N LEU A 78 -1.95 0.43 19.64
CA LEU A 78 -3.26 -0.16 19.36
C LEU A 78 -3.98 -0.62 20.63
N ILE A 79 -3.27 -1.32 21.52
CA ILE A 79 -3.80 -1.75 22.81
C ILE A 79 -4.21 -0.54 23.64
N PHE A 80 -3.37 0.48 23.73
CA PHE A 80 -3.64 1.71 24.47
C PHE A 80 -4.86 2.44 23.91
N SER A 81 -4.97 2.58 22.60
CA SER A 81 -6.12 3.20 21.93
C SER A 81 -7.41 2.44 22.19
N PHE A 82 -7.36 1.10 22.15
CA PHE A 82 -8.50 0.24 22.45
C PHE A 82 -8.94 0.38 23.92
N LEU A 83 -7.99 0.36 24.85
CA LEU A 83 -8.25 0.51 26.29
C LEU A 83 -8.88 1.87 26.61
N ILE A 84 -8.34 2.96 26.05
CA ILE A 84 -8.90 4.31 26.23
C ILE A 84 -10.33 4.40 25.69
N LEU A 85 -10.57 3.86 24.49
CA LEU A 85 -11.90 3.89 23.89
C LEU A 85 -12.90 3.11 24.74
N THR A 86 -12.51 1.92 25.20
CA THR A 86 -13.34 1.08 26.08
C THR A 86 -13.61 1.76 27.42
N TYR A 87 -12.60 2.40 28.01
CA TYR A 87 -12.74 3.16 29.25
C TYR A 87 -13.71 4.34 29.09
N ASN A 88 -13.59 5.12 28.01
CA ASN A 88 -14.48 6.24 27.76
C ASN A 88 -15.93 5.78 27.50
N VAL A 89 -16.12 4.68 26.77
CA VAL A 89 -17.45 4.07 26.61
C VAL A 89 -18.04 3.66 27.96
N TRP A 90 -17.24 3.00 28.81
CA TRP A 90 -17.67 2.62 30.15
C TRP A 90 -18.01 3.83 31.03
N MET A 91 -17.23 4.91 30.96
CA MET A 91 -17.49 6.16 31.68
C MET A 91 -18.80 6.81 31.24
N VAL A 92 -19.04 6.91 29.93
CA VAL A 92 -20.30 7.44 29.38
C VAL A 92 -21.48 6.58 29.84
N LEU A 93 -21.39 5.26 29.69
CA LEU A 93 -22.44 4.34 30.16
C LEU A 93 -22.72 4.51 31.64
N SER A 94 -21.66 4.57 32.47
CA SER A 94 -21.79 4.72 33.92
C SER A 94 -22.53 6.00 34.31
N VAL A 95 -22.19 7.14 33.71
CA VAL A 95 -22.85 8.41 34.02
C VAL A 95 -24.27 8.46 33.45
N THR A 96 -24.53 7.89 32.27
CA THR A 96 -25.89 7.80 31.72
C THR A 96 -26.82 6.92 32.55
N LEU A 97 -26.28 5.91 33.23
CA LEU A 97 -26.98 5.06 34.19
C LEU A 97 -27.10 5.70 35.59
N GLY A 98 -26.72 6.98 35.74
CA GLY A 98 -26.90 7.75 36.97
C GLY A 98 -25.78 7.60 38.01
N LYS A 99 -24.67 6.91 37.71
CA LYS A 99 -23.53 6.89 38.63
C LYS A 99 -22.88 8.26 38.73
N LYS A 100 -22.68 8.73 39.96
CA LYS A 100 -21.90 9.94 40.26
C LYS A 100 -20.42 9.55 40.33
N ILE A 101 -19.60 10.14 39.47
CA ILE A 101 -18.17 9.86 39.40
C ILE A 101 -17.41 11.06 39.97
N PHE A 102 -16.44 10.76 40.82
CA PHE A 102 -15.57 11.75 41.44
C PHE A 102 -14.14 11.47 40.99
N LEU A 103 -13.46 12.50 40.53
CA LEU A 103 -12.03 12.46 40.23
C LEU A 103 -11.34 13.37 41.23
N ALA A 104 -10.53 12.75 42.09
CA ALA A 104 -9.68 13.46 43.03
C ALA A 104 -10.45 14.46 43.94
N GLY A 105 -11.66 14.05 44.34
CA GLY A 105 -12.56 14.81 45.23
C GLY A 105 -13.59 15.69 44.52
N ILE A 106 -13.42 15.94 43.22
CA ILE A 106 -14.30 16.81 42.43
C ILE A 106 -15.29 15.94 41.64
N ARG A 107 -16.56 16.32 41.64
CA ARG A 107 -17.59 15.65 40.84
C ARG A 107 -17.41 16.04 39.37
N ILE A 108 -17.24 15.05 38.51
CA ILE A 108 -17.19 15.29 37.06
C ILE A 108 -18.61 15.49 36.55
N HIS A 109 -18.85 16.52 35.74
CA HIS A 109 -20.14 16.72 35.09
C HIS A 109 -20.33 15.77 33.91
N THR A 110 -21.57 15.38 33.65
CA THR A 110 -21.91 14.50 32.52
C THR A 110 -21.44 15.07 31.18
N SER A 111 -21.52 16.40 31.03
CA SER A 111 -21.03 17.12 29.84
C SER A 111 -19.55 16.84 29.59
N ASP A 112 -18.73 16.83 30.63
CA ASP A 112 -17.28 16.71 30.52
C ASP A 112 -16.89 15.31 30.08
N VAL A 113 -17.59 14.29 30.60
CA VAL A 113 -17.40 12.88 30.20
C VAL A 113 -17.77 12.68 28.73
N ILE A 114 -18.89 13.25 28.28
CA ILE A 114 -19.32 13.15 26.88
C ILE A 114 -18.33 13.87 25.97
N TRP A 115 -17.92 15.09 26.31
CA TRP A 115 -16.93 15.85 25.55
C TRP A 115 -15.57 15.13 25.49
N ASN A 116 -15.12 14.51 26.57
CA ASN A 116 -13.92 13.70 26.58
C ASN A 116 -14.01 12.50 25.62
N MET A 117 -15.16 11.81 25.57
CA MET A 117 -15.39 10.72 24.61
C MET A 117 -15.38 11.22 23.16
N VAL A 118 -16.08 12.32 22.86
CA VAL A 118 -16.15 12.90 21.51
C VAL A 118 -14.76 13.34 21.04
N THR A 119 -14.04 14.10 21.86
CA THR A 119 -12.69 14.59 21.54
C THR A 119 -11.70 13.44 21.37
N THR A 120 -11.71 12.46 22.28
CA THR A 120 -10.85 11.28 22.17
C THR A 120 -11.16 10.47 20.90
N THR A 121 -12.43 10.27 20.58
CA THR A 121 -12.85 9.51 19.39
C THR A 121 -12.47 10.24 18.10
N LEU A 122 -12.65 11.57 18.04
CA LEU A 122 -12.24 12.39 16.91
C LEU A 122 -10.72 12.37 16.72
N LEU A 123 -9.95 12.56 17.80
CA LEU A 123 -8.49 12.52 17.74
C LEU A 123 -7.97 11.15 17.31
N LEU A 124 -8.48 10.07 17.90
CA LEU A 124 -8.16 8.71 17.46
C LEU A 124 -8.59 8.49 16.01
N GLY A 125 -9.78 8.94 15.61
CA GLY A 125 -10.26 8.84 14.24
C GLY A 125 -9.35 9.56 13.23
N ILE A 126 -8.87 10.75 13.56
CA ILE A 126 -7.90 11.51 12.77
C ILE A 126 -6.58 10.73 12.69
N VAL A 127 -6.07 10.26 13.82
CA VAL A 127 -4.84 9.45 13.89
C VAL A 127 -4.98 8.19 13.05
N PHE A 128 -6.06 7.44 13.18
CA PHE A 128 -6.35 6.25 12.37
C PHE A 128 -6.52 6.61 10.89
N TYR A 129 -7.17 7.71 10.53
CA TYR A 129 -7.35 8.12 9.14
C TYR A 129 -6.02 8.42 8.45
N PHE A 130 -5.11 9.11 9.14
CA PHE A 130 -3.78 9.43 8.61
C PHE A 130 -2.84 8.23 8.67
N LEU A 131 -2.90 7.46 9.76
CA LEU A 131 -2.12 6.24 9.91
C LEU A 131 -2.68 5.07 9.12
N ARG A 132 -3.92 5.06 8.58
CA ARG A 132 -4.46 3.87 7.87
C ARG A 132 -3.58 3.42 6.71
N ARG A 133 -2.92 4.38 6.05
CA ARG A 133 -1.95 4.12 4.99
C ARG A 133 -0.71 3.38 5.49
N GLU A 134 -0.38 3.55 6.77
CA GLU A 134 0.75 2.95 7.48
C GLU A 134 0.34 1.74 8.36
N ILE A 135 -0.90 1.68 8.88
CA ILE A 135 -1.48 0.61 9.71
C ILE A 135 -1.76 -0.64 8.86
N ALA A 136 -2.15 -0.46 7.59
CA ALA A 136 -2.28 -1.56 6.63
C ALA A 136 -0.93 -2.22 6.25
N ALA A 137 0.21 -1.72 6.75
CA ALA A 137 1.55 -2.24 6.49
C ALA A 137 2.37 -2.25 7.78
N PRO A 138 2.29 -3.31 8.61
CA PRO A 138 2.21 -3.14 10.05
C PRO A 138 3.47 -2.68 10.79
N TYR A 139 4.61 -2.35 10.15
CA TYR A 139 5.76 -1.79 10.89
C TYR A 139 6.61 -0.82 10.06
N LEU A 140 6.42 0.49 10.30
CA LEU A 140 7.34 1.63 10.12
C LEU A 140 8.63 1.29 9.36
N SER A 141 8.57 1.37 8.04
CA SER A 141 9.76 1.23 7.20
C SER A 141 10.58 2.52 7.21
N GLY A 142 11.86 2.44 7.59
CA GLY A 142 12.85 3.47 7.24
C GLY A 142 13.17 3.54 5.75
N LYS A 143 12.86 2.47 5.00
CA LYS A 143 12.97 2.46 3.53
C LYS A 143 11.70 3.07 2.95
N ARG A 144 11.80 3.98 1.98
CA ARG A 144 10.65 4.42 1.15
C ARG A 144 9.96 3.16 0.58
N ARG A 145 8.93 2.67 1.28
CA ARG A 145 8.20 1.43 0.97
C ARG A 145 7.00 1.68 0.05
N GLY A 146 6.92 2.86 -0.57
CA GLY A 146 5.96 3.12 -1.65
C GLY A 146 6.11 2.16 -2.84
N TRP A 147 7.21 1.39 -2.87
CA TRP A 147 7.58 0.53 -3.97
C TRP A 147 7.46 -0.98 -3.74
N ARG A 148 7.52 -1.49 -2.50
CA ARG A 148 7.65 -2.94 -2.25
C ARG A 148 6.37 -3.63 -1.75
N THR A 149 5.31 -2.89 -1.42
CA THR A 149 4.12 -3.45 -0.74
C THR A 149 2.77 -3.14 -1.38
N LYS A 150 2.71 -2.36 -2.46
CA LYS A 150 1.51 -2.38 -3.30
C LYS A 150 1.57 -3.64 -4.15
N TYR A 151 0.45 -4.31 -4.35
CA TYR A 151 0.32 -5.37 -5.34
C TYR A 151 0.93 -4.87 -6.66
N ARG A 152 1.98 -5.55 -7.13
CA ARG A 152 2.70 -5.17 -8.33
C ARG A 152 2.47 -6.22 -9.37
N GLU A 153 1.67 -5.84 -10.33
CA GLU A 153 1.55 -6.58 -11.56
C GLU A 153 2.81 -6.32 -12.37
N THR A 154 3.51 -7.40 -12.71
CA THR A 154 4.54 -7.38 -13.74
C THR A 154 3.81 -7.11 -15.05
N HIS A 155 3.95 -5.90 -15.56
CA HIS A 155 3.30 -5.48 -16.78
C HIS A 155 4.33 -4.76 -17.65
N PRO A 156 4.73 -5.36 -18.79
CA PRO A 156 5.58 -4.69 -19.75
C PRO A 156 4.80 -3.55 -20.39
N ILE A 157 5.32 -2.35 -20.26
CA ILE A 157 4.83 -1.15 -20.94
C ILE A 157 6.02 -0.56 -21.65
N PRO A 158 5.96 -0.35 -22.98
CA PRO A 158 7.01 0.34 -23.69
C PRO A 158 7.18 1.75 -23.12
N PHE A 159 8.40 2.10 -22.77
CA PHE A 159 8.75 3.42 -22.31
C PHE A 159 9.97 3.94 -23.06
N HIS A 160 10.02 5.26 -23.15
CA HIS A 160 11.20 6.01 -23.55
C HIS A 160 11.49 7.01 -22.44
N TRP A 161 12.73 7.08 -21.96
CA TRP A 161 13.13 8.05 -20.95
C TRP A 161 14.16 9.02 -21.51
N THR A 162 14.12 10.26 -21.04
CA THR A 162 15.11 11.29 -21.32
C THR A 162 15.58 11.93 -20.03
N ASN A 163 16.84 12.36 -19.96
CA ASN A 163 17.31 13.19 -18.85
C ASN A 163 16.66 14.58 -18.87
N ALA A 164 16.83 15.36 -17.80
CA ALA A 164 16.32 16.73 -17.73
C ALA A 164 16.81 17.63 -18.87
N ASP A 165 18.01 17.37 -19.39
CA ASP A 165 18.63 18.16 -20.46
C ASP A 165 18.24 17.65 -21.87
N GLY A 166 17.50 16.53 -21.98
CA GLY A 166 17.06 15.95 -23.25
C GLY A 166 18.15 15.32 -24.11
N GLU A 167 19.42 15.45 -23.77
CA GLU A 167 20.56 14.97 -24.55
C GLU A 167 20.75 13.45 -24.50
N ARG A 168 20.18 12.79 -23.50
CA ARG A 168 20.44 11.37 -23.27
C ARG A 168 19.14 10.63 -22.99
N GLU A 169 19.01 9.50 -23.66
CA GLU A 169 17.76 8.78 -23.74
C GLU A 169 17.96 7.25 -23.68
N GLY A 170 16.86 6.54 -23.45
CA GLY A 170 16.84 5.10 -23.58
C GLY A 170 15.43 4.56 -23.67
N ASP A 171 15.32 3.38 -24.29
CA ASP A 171 14.06 2.67 -24.47
C ASP A 171 14.05 1.38 -23.65
N GLY A 172 12.86 0.92 -23.32
CA GLY A 172 12.69 -0.38 -22.70
C GLY A 172 11.24 -0.74 -22.45
N GLN A 173 11.06 -1.83 -21.69
CA GLN A 173 9.76 -2.25 -21.18
C GLN A 173 9.78 -2.21 -19.66
N THR A 174 8.75 -1.63 -19.05
CA THR A 174 8.64 -1.60 -17.58
C THR A 174 8.57 -3.02 -17.03
N ILE A 175 9.30 -3.29 -15.96
CA ILE A 175 9.18 -4.57 -15.25
C ILE A 175 7.88 -4.58 -14.46
N ASN A 176 7.59 -3.50 -13.74
CA ASN A 176 6.33 -3.35 -13.03
C ASN A 176 5.90 -1.90 -12.98
N ILE A 177 4.63 -1.72 -12.67
CA ILE A 177 4.02 -0.41 -12.54
C ILE A 177 3.32 -0.26 -11.19
N SER A 178 2.95 0.96 -10.82
CA SER A 178 2.13 1.32 -9.66
C SER A 178 1.70 2.79 -9.79
N ARG A 179 0.71 3.21 -8.98
CA ARG A 179 0.18 4.58 -9.02
C ARG A 179 1.23 5.68 -8.95
N ASN A 180 2.35 5.45 -8.26
CA ASN A 180 3.35 6.50 -8.02
C ASN A 180 4.74 6.08 -8.52
N GLY A 181 4.85 5.01 -9.32
CA GLY A 181 6.16 4.47 -9.62
C GLY A 181 6.21 3.26 -10.56
N ILE A 182 7.24 3.24 -11.42
CA ILE A 182 7.58 2.16 -12.36
C ILE A 182 9.00 1.60 -12.18
N LEU A 183 9.15 0.28 -12.19
CA LEU A 183 10.47 -0.36 -12.22
C LEU A 183 10.88 -0.54 -13.67
N ILE A 184 12.06 -0.05 -14.02
CA ILE A 184 12.58 -0.11 -15.38
C ILE A 184 13.96 -0.79 -15.38
N PRO A 185 14.26 -1.61 -16.40
CA PRO A 185 15.64 -2.03 -16.64
C PRO A 185 16.43 -0.83 -17.13
N ILE A 186 17.69 -0.73 -16.73
CA ILE A 186 18.61 0.30 -17.22
C ILE A 186 19.75 -0.40 -17.97
N PRO A 187 20.16 0.11 -19.14
CA PRO A 187 21.33 -0.43 -19.82
C PRO A 187 22.59 -0.35 -18.96
N ALA A 188 23.48 -1.34 -19.08
CA ALA A 188 24.71 -1.48 -18.28
C ALA A 188 25.67 -0.28 -18.36
N HIS A 189 25.56 0.54 -19.41
CA HIS A 189 26.28 1.80 -19.54
C HIS A 189 25.30 2.96 -19.41
N HIS A 190 24.88 3.24 -18.18
CA HIS A 190 24.07 4.40 -17.87
C HIS A 190 24.80 5.39 -16.97
N PHE A 191 24.42 6.65 -17.07
CA PHE A 191 24.94 7.76 -16.25
C PHE A 191 23.96 8.20 -15.17
N LEU A 192 22.79 7.55 -15.10
CA LEU A 192 21.74 7.84 -14.12
C LEU A 192 22.21 7.58 -12.68
N LYS A 193 21.90 8.50 -11.78
CA LYS A 193 22.17 8.39 -10.35
C LYS A 193 20.86 8.50 -9.55
N VAL A 194 20.89 7.95 -8.35
CA VAL A 194 19.79 8.13 -7.40
C VAL A 194 19.64 9.61 -7.08
N GLY A 195 18.46 10.17 -7.36
CA GLY A 195 18.19 11.59 -7.22
C GLY A 195 17.86 12.28 -8.54
N ASP A 196 18.29 11.70 -9.66
CA ASP A 196 18.22 12.36 -10.96
C ASP A 196 16.78 12.49 -11.45
N PRO A 197 16.40 13.69 -11.95
CA PRO A 197 15.15 13.87 -12.66
C PRO A 197 15.25 13.27 -14.06
N ILE A 198 14.20 12.55 -14.48
CA ILE A 198 14.03 12.04 -15.84
C ILE A 198 12.61 12.37 -16.31
N ASN A 199 12.42 12.51 -17.61
CA ASN A 199 11.10 12.48 -18.23
C ASN A 199 10.85 11.08 -18.77
N LEU A 200 9.63 10.59 -18.59
CA LEU A 200 9.20 9.27 -19.05
C LEU A 200 8.02 9.40 -19.99
N LEU A 201 8.21 8.97 -21.22
CA LEU A 201 7.15 8.76 -22.19
C LEU A 201 6.69 7.31 -22.08
N LEU A 202 5.48 7.08 -21.58
CA LEU A 202 4.86 5.76 -21.45
C LEU A 202 3.85 5.56 -22.58
N LYS A 203 3.99 4.47 -23.34
CA LYS A 203 3.02 4.05 -24.36
C LYS A 203 1.99 3.11 -23.73
N LEU A 204 0.86 3.68 -23.32
CA LEU A 204 -0.26 2.98 -22.70
C LEU A 204 -1.31 2.59 -23.74
N GLU A 205 -2.32 1.83 -23.30
CA GLU A 205 -3.50 1.50 -24.11
C GLU A 205 -4.76 2.01 -23.42
N LYS A 206 -5.65 2.68 -24.16
CA LYS A 206 -6.98 3.06 -23.69
C LYS A 206 -7.91 1.84 -23.60
N GLU A 207 -9.12 2.03 -23.06
CA GLU A 207 -10.14 0.98 -22.91
C GLU A 207 -10.52 0.35 -24.26
N ASN A 208 -10.62 1.15 -25.30
CA ASN A 208 -10.87 0.75 -26.70
C ASN A 208 -9.63 0.20 -27.43
N ARG A 209 -8.52 -0.05 -26.72
CA ARG A 209 -7.23 -0.54 -27.27
C ARG A 209 -6.49 0.44 -28.17
N GLU A 210 -6.89 1.71 -28.19
CA GLU A 210 -6.10 2.73 -28.88
C GLU A 210 -4.81 3.02 -28.09
N PRO A 211 -3.65 3.05 -28.75
CA PRO A 211 -2.40 3.43 -28.11
C PRO A 211 -2.47 4.91 -27.70
N VAL A 212 -2.03 5.21 -26.49
CA VAL A 212 -1.93 6.58 -25.97
C VAL A 212 -0.59 6.76 -25.30
N SER A 213 0.14 7.79 -25.69
CA SER A 213 1.42 8.13 -25.06
C SER A 213 1.19 9.20 -24.01
N ILE A 214 1.70 8.99 -22.81
CA ILE A 214 1.72 10.03 -21.76
C ILE A 214 3.16 10.40 -21.42
N SER A 215 3.42 11.68 -21.21
CA SER A 215 4.72 12.18 -20.74
C SER A 215 4.62 12.55 -19.27
N VAL A 216 5.49 11.97 -18.44
CA VAL A 216 5.44 12.10 -16.98
C VAL A 216 6.82 12.46 -16.45
N GLN A 217 6.88 13.48 -15.60
CA GLN A 217 8.10 13.80 -14.88
C GLN A 217 8.37 12.76 -13.80
N ALA A 218 9.63 12.37 -13.65
CA ALA A 218 9.97 11.29 -12.76
C ALA A 218 11.35 11.49 -12.12
N LYS A 219 11.63 10.71 -11.08
CA LYS A 219 12.89 10.78 -10.34
C LYS A 219 13.41 9.39 -10.03
N ILE A 220 14.69 9.14 -10.27
CA ILE A 220 15.35 7.92 -9.83
C ILE A 220 15.42 7.92 -8.30
N VAL A 221 14.79 6.93 -7.66
CA VAL A 221 14.78 6.78 -6.19
C VAL A 221 15.74 5.69 -5.74
N ARG A 222 16.06 4.75 -6.62
CA ARG A 222 16.99 3.66 -6.36
C ARG A 222 17.46 3.03 -7.67
N ILE A 223 18.63 2.41 -7.61
CA ILE A 223 19.18 1.49 -8.59
C ILE A 223 19.53 0.23 -7.80
N ASP A 224 19.01 -0.92 -8.19
CA ASP A 224 19.35 -2.22 -7.60
C ASP A 224 20.06 -3.05 -8.70
N GLU A 225 21.06 -3.84 -8.33
CA GLU A 225 21.77 -4.76 -9.23
C GLU A 225 21.15 -6.17 -9.07
N GLU A 226 20.87 -6.83 -10.20
CA GLU A 226 20.36 -8.19 -10.27
C GLU A 226 21.50 -9.21 -10.34
N SER A 227 21.19 -10.49 -10.08
CA SER A 227 22.19 -11.57 -10.02
C SER A 227 22.94 -11.83 -11.33
N ASP A 228 22.42 -11.35 -12.46
CA ASP A 228 23.03 -11.44 -13.78
C ASP A 228 23.91 -10.23 -14.13
N GLY A 229 24.12 -9.30 -13.18
CA GLY A 229 24.87 -8.05 -13.38
C GLY A 229 24.08 -6.97 -14.11
N SER A 230 22.78 -7.18 -14.37
CA SER A 230 21.91 -6.13 -14.92
C SER A 230 21.43 -5.18 -13.82
N GLU A 231 21.19 -3.92 -14.16
CA GLU A 231 20.71 -2.92 -13.21
C GLU A 231 19.25 -2.55 -13.46
N ILE A 232 18.51 -2.33 -12.37
CA ILE A 232 17.10 -1.94 -12.39
C ILE A 232 16.88 -0.64 -11.60
N ALA A 233 16.20 0.33 -12.20
CA ALA A 233 15.81 1.58 -11.52
C ALA A 233 14.41 1.49 -10.95
N GLY A 234 14.25 2.00 -9.73
CA GLY A 234 12.95 2.41 -9.21
C GLY A 234 12.72 3.90 -9.46
N VAL A 235 11.74 4.23 -10.31
CA VAL A 235 11.45 5.61 -10.70
C VAL A 235 10.14 6.16 -10.13
N GLN A 236 10.21 7.14 -9.25
CA GLN A 236 9.01 7.80 -8.72
C GLN A 236 8.40 8.73 -9.78
N LEU A 237 7.10 8.54 -10.06
CA LEU A 237 6.34 9.37 -10.99
C LEU A 237 5.77 10.60 -10.28
N PHE A 238 5.80 11.75 -10.96
CA PHE A 238 5.21 13.00 -10.54
C PHE A 238 4.31 13.53 -11.65
N PHE A 239 3.04 13.73 -11.31
CA PHE A 239 2.06 14.38 -12.17
C PHE A 239 1.81 15.78 -11.61
N PRO A 240 2.38 16.85 -12.20
CA PRO A 240 2.08 18.21 -11.81
C PRO A 240 0.62 18.56 -12.13
N ILE A 241 0.13 19.65 -11.55
CA ILE A 241 -1.30 20.02 -11.60
C ILE A 241 -1.79 20.23 -13.05
N ASN A 242 -0.90 20.67 -13.94
CA ASN A 242 -1.18 20.85 -15.36
C ASN A 242 -1.27 19.53 -16.16
N GLN A 243 -0.80 18.39 -15.63
CA GLN A 243 -0.90 17.06 -16.26
C GLN A 243 -2.08 16.25 -15.71
N ARG A 244 -3.23 16.90 -15.51
CA ARG A 244 -4.41 16.25 -14.90
C ARG A 244 -5.00 15.18 -15.82
N GLU A 245 -4.97 15.40 -17.13
CA GLU A 245 -5.50 14.47 -18.12
C GLU A 245 -4.64 13.21 -18.23
N GLU A 246 -3.32 13.36 -18.32
CA GLU A 246 -2.36 12.25 -18.35
C GLU A 246 -2.44 11.41 -17.08
N LYS A 247 -2.59 12.08 -15.92
CA LYS A 247 -2.83 11.40 -14.65
C LYS A 247 -4.12 10.61 -14.68
N GLN A 248 -5.20 11.13 -15.25
CA GLN A 248 -6.47 10.42 -15.35
C GLN A 248 -6.36 9.22 -16.29
N ILE A 249 -5.72 9.36 -17.45
CA ILE A 249 -5.44 8.24 -18.37
C ILE A 249 -4.63 7.17 -17.65
N TYR A 250 -3.58 7.57 -16.92
CA TYR A 250 -2.74 6.67 -16.15
C TYR A 250 -3.51 5.94 -15.05
N GLU A 251 -4.33 6.64 -14.26
CA GLU A 251 -5.11 6.04 -13.19
C GLU A 251 -6.18 5.07 -13.71
N THR A 252 -6.82 5.39 -14.84
CA THR A 252 -7.77 4.49 -15.52
C THR A 252 -7.05 3.24 -16.06
N PHE A 253 -5.91 3.42 -16.73
CA PHE A 253 -5.08 2.31 -17.18
C PHE A 253 -4.67 1.40 -16.01
N LEU A 254 -4.26 1.99 -14.89
CA LEU A 254 -3.89 1.23 -13.70
C LEU A 254 -5.06 0.51 -13.06
N ALA A 255 -6.25 1.12 -13.00
CA ALA A 255 -7.43 0.46 -12.45
C ALA A 255 -7.77 -0.83 -13.23
N ARG A 256 -7.55 -0.80 -14.54
CA ARG A 256 -7.67 -1.96 -15.44
C ARG A 256 -6.58 -3.00 -15.19
N VAL A 257 -5.30 -2.59 -15.29
CA VAL A 257 -4.15 -3.50 -15.13
C VAL A 257 -4.07 -4.14 -13.74
N PHE A 258 -4.46 -3.41 -12.69
CA PHE A 258 -4.51 -3.91 -11.31
C PHE A 258 -5.84 -4.57 -10.94
N ALA A 259 -6.65 -4.99 -11.92
CA ALA A 259 -7.77 -5.86 -11.64
C ALA A 259 -7.29 -7.03 -10.73
N PRO A 260 -7.92 -7.26 -9.57
CA PRO A 260 -7.43 -8.23 -8.60
C PRO A 260 -7.21 -9.59 -9.26
N ARG A 261 -5.97 -10.09 -9.27
CA ARG A 261 -5.70 -11.46 -9.73
C ARG A 261 -5.71 -12.41 -8.55
N TYR A 262 -6.44 -13.50 -8.74
CA TYR A 262 -6.60 -14.56 -7.77
C TYR A 262 -5.57 -15.65 -8.10
N PRO A 263 -4.75 -16.08 -7.13
CA PRO A 263 -3.84 -17.20 -7.31
C PRO A 263 -4.68 -18.46 -7.48
N VAL A 264 -4.32 -19.25 -8.48
CA VAL A 264 -4.96 -20.51 -8.81
C VAL A 264 -3.88 -21.51 -9.22
N SER A 265 -4.23 -22.78 -9.31
CA SER A 265 -3.35 -23.85 -9.80
C SER A 265 -4.20 -24.81 -10.60
N ASN A 266 -4.63 -24.35 -11.77
CA ASN A 266 -5.50 -25.10 -12.66
C ASN A 266 -4.69 -25.54 -13.88
N PRO A 267 -4.78 -26.81 -14.29
CA PRO A 267 -4.24 -27.22 -15.58
C PRO A 267 -4.93 -26.45 -16.71
N VAL A 268 -4.15 -26.06 -17.71
CA VAL A 268 -4.66 -25.40 -18.91
C VAL A 268 -4.12 -26.06 -20.16
N ASN A 269 -4.99 -26.15 -21.17
CA ASN A 269 -4.60 -26.43 -22.53
C ASN A 269 -4.66 -25.12 -23.31
N PHE A 270 -3.66 -24.81 -24.12
CA PHE A 270 -3.70 -23.60 -24.94
C PHE A 270 -3.13 -23.83 -26.32
N SER A 271 -3.61 -23.04 -27.28
CA SER A 271 -3.13 -23.04 -28.65
C SER A 271 -2.82 -21.61 -29.10
N GLY A 272 -1.68 -21.46 -29.78
CA GLY A 272 -1.31 -20.24 -30.48
C GLY A 272 -1.64 -20.32 -31.98
N LYS A 273 -0.88 -19.59 -32.79
CA LYS A 273 -1.10 -19.44 -34.25
C LYS A 273 -1.07 -20.76 -35.04
N ASN A 274 -0.34 -21.77 -34.56
CA ASN A 274 -0.18 -23.05 -35.26
C ASN A 274 -1.22 -24.11 -34.87
N ASN A 275 -2.22 -23.76 -34.04
CA ASN A 275 -3.19 -24.70 -33.46
C ASN A 275 -2.58 -25.92 -32.72
N GLN A 276 -1.26 -25.93 -32.50
CA GLN A 276 -0.63 -26.95 -31.68
C GLN A 276 -1.08 -26.77 -30.24
N MET A 277 -1.65 -27.84 -29.69
CA MET A 277 -2.12 -27.87 -28.32
C MET A 277 -0.93 -28.02 -27.39
N ASN A 278 -0.73 -27.03 -26.53
CA ASN A 278 0.29 -27.04 -25.48
C ASN A 278 -0.39 -27.12 -24.12
N GLN A 279 0.37 -27.58 -23.13
CA GLN A 279 -0.08 -27.70 -21.75
C GLN A 279 0.68 -26.73 -20.84
N GLY A 280 0.01 -26.30 -19.79
CA GLY A 280 0.60 -25.45 -18.77
C GLY A 280 -0.24 -25.42 -17.50
N THR A 281 0.20 -24.59 -16.57
CA THR A 281 -0.49 -24.36 -15.28
C THR A 281 -0.88 -22.89 -15.18
N LEU A 282 -2.15 -22.62 -14.97
CA LEU A 282 -2.63 -21.28 -14.66
C LEU A 282 -2.25 -20.93 -13.23
N LEU A 283 -1.45 -19.86 -13.06
CA LEU A 283 -0.95 -19.43 -11.75
C LEU A 283 -1.79 -18.32 -11.13
N ASN A 284 -2.34 -17.44 -11.97
CA ASN A 284 -3.24 -16.39 -11.52
C ASN A 284 -4.21 -16.00 -12.62
N VAL A 285 -5.36 -15.48 -12.20
CA VAL A 285 -6.43 -15.07 -13.10
C VAL A 285 -7.18 -13.86 -12.55
N SER A 286 -7.58 -12.95 -13.43
CA SER A 286 -8.54 -11.87 -13.15
C SER A 286 -9.68 -11.91 -14.18
N LEU A 287 -10.56 -10.91 -14.14
CA LEU A 287 -11.59 -10.75 -15.15
C LEU A 287 -11.03 -10.38 -16.54
N GLU A 288 -9.80 -9.88 -16.59
CA GLU A 288 -9.21 -9.29 -17.81
C GLU A 288 -7.91 -9.95 -18.24
N GLY A 289 -7.30 -10.78 -17.40
CA GLY A 289 -6.01 -11.37 -17.72
C GLY A 289 -5.72 -12.65 -16.95
N LEU A 290 -4.74 -13.39 -17.45
CA LEU A 290 -4.32 -14.66 -16.90
C LEU A 290 -2.82 -14.88 -17.14
N TYR A 291 -2.16 -15.61 -16.24
CA TYR A 291 -0.75 -15.96 -16.39
C TYR A 291 -0.57 -17.48 -16.33
N ILE A 292 0.07 -18.02 -17.37
CA ILE A 292 0.27 -19.46 -17.55
C ILE A 292 1.76 -19.74 -17.41
N GLU A 293 2.09 -20.67 -16.52
CA GLU A 293 3.40 -21.31 -16.44
C GLU A 293 3.49 -22.43 -17.47
N THR A 294 4.53 -22.41 -18.28
CA THR A 294 4.79 -23.42 -19.32
C THR A 294 6.25 -23.32 -19.80
N SER A 295 6.71 -24.35 -20.49
CA SER A 295 7.95 -24.33 -21.27
C SER A 295 7.73 -23.85 -22.71
N ALA A 296 6.49 -23.81 -23.20
CA ALA A 296 6.20 -23.33 -24.54
C ALA A 296 6.33 -21.80 -24.62
N VAL A 297 6.97 -21.32 -25.68
CA VAL A 297 7.19 -19.89 -25.89
C VAL A 297 6.15 -19.37 -26.87
N LEU A 298 5.33 -18.42 -26.41
CA LEU A 298 4.48 -17.61 -27.27
C LEU A 298 5.07 -16.20 -27.37
N GLU A 299 4.99 -15.61 -28.55
CA GLU A 299 5.49 -14.26 -28.80
C GLU A 299 4.53 -13.20 -28.28
N GLN A 300 5.06 -12.02 -27.98
CA GLN A 300 4.24 -10.88 -27.61
C GLN A 300 3.30 -10.51 -28.77
N ASP A 301 2.07 -10.10 -28.42
CA ASP A 301 0.97 -9.77 -29.32
C ASP A 301 0.39 -10.94 -30.15
N GLN A 302 0.82 -12.18 -29.85
CA GLN A 302 0.23 -13.37 -30.45
C GLN A 302 -1.18 -13.65 -29.90
N ILE A 303 -2.13 -13.96 -30.78
CA ILE A 303 -3.47 -14.44 -30.38
C ILE A 303 -3.37 -15.90 -29.93
N CYS A 304 -4.04 -16.22 -28.84
CA CYS A 304 -4.09 -17.57 -28.27
C CYS A 304 -5.49 -17.88 -27.71
N THR A 305 -5.81 -19.16 -27.68
CA THR A 305 -6.99 -19.69 -26.99
C THR A 305 -6.54 -20.57 -25.85
N VAL A 306 -7.16 -20.39 -24.68
CA VAL A 306 -6.85 -21.09 -23.44
C VAL A 306 -8.10 -21.78 -22.93
N LYS A 307 -7.95 -23.04 -22.59
CA LYS A 307 -8.99 -23.91 -22.03
C LYS A 307 -8.60 -24.24 -20.59
N ILE A 308 -9.30 -23.62 -19.65
CA ILE A 308 -9.05 -23.76 -18.22
C ILE A 308 -9.82 -24.96 -17.70
N GLN A 309 -9.10 -25.97 -17.19
CA GLN A 309 -9.72 -27.15 -16.59
C GLN A 309 -10.19 -26.82 -15.18
N THR A 310 -11.51 -26.84 -14.96
CA THR A 310 -12.11 -26.66 -13.64
C THR A 310 -12.94 -27.88 -13.25
N ARG A 311 -13.20 -28.07 -11.96
CA ARG A 311 -14.10 -29.14 -11.47
C ARG A 311 -15.53 -29.02 -12.00
N SER A 312 -15.93 -27.82 -12.42
CA SER A 312 -17.29 -27.54 -12.91
C SER A 312 -17.39 -27.54 -14.44
N GLY A 313 -16.34 -27.99 -15.13
CA GLY A 313 -16.25 -27.97 -16.59
C GLY A 313 -15.09 -27.12 -17.10
N GLU A 314 -14.85 -27.21 -18.40
CA GLU A 314 -13.83 -26.42 -19.10
C GLU A 314 -14.31 -25.00 -19.35
N ILE A 315 -13.42 -24.02 -19.19
CA ILE A 315 -13.70 -22.62 -19.53
C ILE A 315 -12.75 -22.19 -20.65
N SER A 316 -13.30 -21.93 -21.84
CA SER A 316 -12.53 -21.40 -22.97
C SER A 316 -12.45 -19.88 -22.94
N VAL A 317 -11.24 -19.37 -23.12
CA VAL A 317 -10.90 -17.95 -23.10
C VAL A 317 -9.98 -17.66 -24.29
N GLY A 318 -10.33 -16.68 -25.12
CA GLY A 318 -9.48 -16.16 -26.17
C GLY A 318 -8.80 -14.87 -25.73
N GLY A 319 -7.57 -14.65 -26.13
CA GLY A 319 -6.82 -13.46 -25.73
C GLY A 319 -5.52 -13.25 -26.49
N VAL A 320 -4.86 -12.15 -26.16
CA VAL A 320 -3.57 -11.74 -26.75
C VAL A 320 -2.47 -11.86 -25.70
N VAL A 321 -1.35 -12.45 -26.09
CA VAL A 321 -0.16 -12.55 -25.24
C VAL A 321 0.43 -11.15 -25.06
N ARG A 322 0.38 -10.62 -23.83
CA ARG A 322 0.94 -9.28 -23.52
C ARG A 322 2.30 -9.34 -22.87
N TRP A 323 2.67 -10.49 -22.33
CA TRP A 323 3.96 -10.66 -21.70
C TRP A 323 4.48 -12.06 -21.95
N SER A 324 5.62 -12.19 -22.60
CA SER A 324 6.35 -13.46 -22.74
C SER A 324 7.54 -13.47 -21.79
N ASN A 325 7.65 -14.52 -20.97
CA ASN A 325 8.69 -14.70 -19.96
C ASN A 325 9.32 -16.09 -20.06
N PRO A 326 9.98 -16.44 -21.18
CA PRO A 326 10.54 -17.78 -21.37
C PRO A 326 11.66 -18.12 -20.39
N GLN A 327 12.36 -17.10 -19.86
CA GLN A 327 13.51 -17.26 -18.97
C GLN A 327 13.16 -17.22 -17.47
N GLY A 328 11.87 -17.10 -17.12
CA GLY A 328 11.46 -17.08 -15.71
C GLY A 328 12.04 -15.90 -14.91
N LYS A 329 12.03 -14.69 -15.50
CA LYS A 329 12.56 -13.47 -14.89
C LYS A 329 11.57 -12.82 -13.92
N TYR A 330 12.09 -11.94 -13.07
CA TYR A 330 11.33 -11.04 -12.20
C TYR A 330 10.43 -11.76 -11.17
N GLY A 331 10.89 -12.90 -10.65
CA GLY A 331 10.18 -13.67 -9.62
C GLY A 331 8.91 -14.38 -10.12
N LYS A 332 8.77 -14.56 -11.44
CA LYS A 332 7.70 -15.33 -12.07
C LYS A 332 8.33 -16.49 -12.84
N PRO A 333 7.74 -17.70 -12.79
CA PRO A 333 8.27 -18.84 -13.52
C PRO A 333 8.12 -18.65 -15.03
N SER A 334 8.80 -19.52 -15.79
CA SER A 334 8.75 -19.49 -17.25
C SER A 334 7.31 -19.61 -17.74
N GLY A 335 6.92 -18.77 -18.68
CA GLY A 335 5.55 -18.74 -19.17
C GLY A 335 5.17 -17.41 -19.79
N PHE A 336 3.88 -17.11 -19.78
CA PHE A 336 3.37 -15.91 -20.43
C PHE A 336 2.06 -15.41 -19.80
N GLY A 337 1.84 -14.10 -19.92
CA GLY A 337 0.62 -13.41 -19.53
C GLY A 337 -0.25 -13.09 -20.74
N ILE A 338 -1.54 -13.34 -20.61
CA ILE A 338 -2.55 -13.07 -21.64
C ILE A 338 -3.52 -12.00 -21.11
N GLN A 339 -3.93 -11.10 -22.00
CA GLN A 339 -5.09 -10.24 -21.85
C GLN A 339 -6.29 -10.88 -22.54
N ILE A 340 -7.40 -11.01 -21.82
CA ILE A 340 -8.61 -11.69 -22.27
C ILE A 340 -9.39 -10.79 -23.22
N ASP A 341 -9.69 -11.33 -24.40
CA ASP A 341 -10.45 -10.66 -25.45
C ASP A 341 -11.86 -11.24 -25.60
N SER A 342 -11.97 -12.56 -25.47
CA SER A 342 -13.23 -13.27 -25.61
C SER A 342 -13.35 -14.39 -24.57
N ILE A 343 -14.58 -14.66 -24.15
CA ILE A 343 -14.90 -15.72 -23.21
C ILE A 343 -16.13 -16.42 -23.77
N GLU A 344 -16.04 -17.73 -23.97
CA GLU A 344 -17.13 -18.52 -24.55
C GLU A 344 -18.37 -18.50 -23.64
N ASN A 345 -18.18 -18.73 -22.33
CA ASN A 345 -19.25 -18.64 -21.33
C ASN A 345 -18.90 -17.61 -20.24
N LYS A 346 -19.27 -16.35 -20.48
CA LYS A 346 -19.01 -15.22 -19.55
C LYS A 346 -19.59 -15.44 -18.16
N ASN A 347 -20.77 -16.06 -18.05
CA ASN A 347 -21.42 -16.27 -16.75
C ASN A 347 -20.67 -17.32 -15.92
N LEU A 348 -20.30 -18.45 -16.53
CA LEU A 348 -19.52 -19.49 -15.88
C LEU A 348 -18.16 -18.95 -15.40
N PHE A 349 -17.47 -18.19 -16.26
CA PHE A 349 -16.20 -17.57 -15.90
C PHE A 349 -16.33 -16.59 -14.72
N ARG A 350 -17.32 -15.69 -14.75
CA ARG A 350 -17.57 -14.74 -13.65
C ARG A 350 -17.87 -15.44 -12.33
N VAL A 351 -18.71 -16.47 -12.34
CA VAL A 351 -19.03 -17.28 -11.15
C VAL A 351 -17.78 -18.00 -10.64
N TRP A 352 -16.94 -18.53 -11.53
CA TRP A 352 -15.71 -19.19 -11.15
C TRP A 352 -14.72 -18.21 -10.51
N ILE A 353 -14.49 -17.04 -11.10
CA ILE A 353 -13.65 -15.98 -10.53
C ILE A 353 -14.18 -15.52 -9.17
N TRP A 354 -15.50 -15.36 -9.03
CA TRP A 354 -16.14 -15.03 -7.76
C TRP A 354 -15.86 -16.09 -6.69
N LYS A 355 -15.91 -17.39 -7.03
CA LYS A 355 -15.52 -18.47 -6.11
C LYS A 355 -14.05 -18.37 -5.69
N GLN A 356 -13.13 -18.04 -6.60
CA GLN A 356 -11.71 -17.87 -6.24
C GLN A 356 -11.50 -16.68 -5.31
N ARG A 357 -12.21 -15.57 -5.56
CA ARG A 357 -12.25 -14.42 -4.65
C ARG A 357 -12.68 -14.85 -3.25
N PHE A 358 -13.78 -15.59 -3.13
CA PHE A 358 -14.29 -16.04 -1.83
C PHE A 358 -13.32 -16.96 -1.08
N LYS A 359 -12.66 -17.88 -1.78
CA LYS A 359 -11.64 -18.77 -1.18
C LYS A 359 -10.49 -18.00 -0.54
N LEU A 360 -10.02 -16.91 -1.17
CA LEU A 360 -8.96 -16.08 -0.60
C LEU A 360 -9.35 -15.40 0.72
N PHE A 361 -10.64 -15.05 0.90
CA PHE A 361 -11.13 -14.42 2.12
C PHE A 361 -11.39 -15.43 3.26
N HIS A 362 -11.60 -16.71 2.95
CA HIS A 362 -12.01 -17.74 3.92
C HIS A 362 -10.98 -18.88 4.07
N GLY A 363 -9.92 -18.88 3.26
CA GLY A 363 -8.87 -19.90 3.23
C GLY A 363 -7.65 -19.57 4.09
N ARG A 364 -7.83 -18.81 5.17
CA ARG A 364 -6.82 -18.65 6.23
C ARG A 364 -7.31 -19.28 7.51
#